data_AF-A0A7S8C9T7-F1
#
_entry.id   AF-A0A7S8C9T7-F1
#
_cell.length_a   1.000
_cell.length_b   1.000
_cell.length_c   1.000
_cell.angle_alpha   90.00
_cell.angle_beta   90.00
_cell.angle_gamma   90.00
#
_symmetry.space_group_name_H-M   'P 1'
#
loop_
_entity.id
_entity.type
_entity.pdbx_description
1 polymer ?
#
loop_
_entity_poly.entity_id
_entity_poly.type
_entity_poly.pdbx_seq_one_letter_code
_entity_poly.pdbx_strand_id
1 'polypeptide(L)'
;MKVLLAATEEQEKEIVDHVQYIFTWILPKFFTDEEIDQFQEWGVLKKDEKVPYFGTMKEAFQIITSLQVIRSILLTDEREWTDHHVEMFDRNTERLEEMGYSFPFFLSHFTKERQLEQSISQYAKAANELLL
;
A
#
# COMPACT_ATOMS: atom_id res chain seq x y z
N MET A 1 -0.80 -17.26 30.71
CA MET A 1 -1.59 -16.13 30.21
C MET A 1 -0.65 -15.20 29.47
N LYS A 2 -0.78 -15.07 28.14
CA LYS A 2 0.04 -14.14 27.35
C LYS A 2 -0.76 -12.85 27.24
N VAL A 3 -0.28 -11.75 27.83
CA VAL A 3 -0.93 -10.44 27.71
C VAL A 3 -0.65 -9.94 26.30
N LEU A 4 -1.70 -9.78 25.50
CA LEU A 4 -1.62 -9.13 24.18
C LEU A 4 -1.95 -7.65 24.37
N LEU A 5 -1.10 -6.78 23.83
CA LEU A 5 -1.34 -5.33 23.83
C LEU A 5 -2.23 -5.00 22.64
N ALA A 6 -3.30 -4.24 22.88
CA ALA A 6 -4.10 -3.66 21.82
C ALA A 6 -3.29 -2.61 21.04
N ALA A 7 -3.60 -2.44 19.77
CA ALA A 7 -3.11 -1.37 18.93
C ALA A 7 -3.58 -0.02 19.48
N THR A 8 -2.73 1.00 19.36
CA THR A 8 -3.12 2.35 19.72
C THR A 8 -3.90 2.98 18.59
N GLU A 9 -4.75 3.97 18.90
CA GLU A 9 -5.45 4.78 17.89
C GLU A 9 -4.47 5.42 16.89
N GLU A 10 -3.27 5.77 17.35
CA GLU A 10 -2.20 6.31 16.51
C GLU A 10 -1.70 5.29 15.48
N GLN A 11 -1.53 4.01 15.87
CA GLN A 11 -1.13 2.96 14.93
C GLN A 11 -2.22 2.67 13.89
N GLU A 12 -3.49 2.66 14.29
CA GLU A 12 -4.61 2.51 13.34
C GLU A 12 -4.66 3.67 12.34
N LYS A 13 -4.44 4.89 12.84
CA LYS A 13 -4.36 6.07 11.99
C LYS A 13 -3.18 5.99 11.02
N GLU A 14 -2.01 5.54 11.47
CA GLU A 14 -0.84 5.36 10.59
C GLU A 14 -1.14 4.38 9.45
N ILE A 15 -1.88 3.30 9.70
CA ILE A 15 -2.29 2.37 8.63
C ILE A 15 -3.12 3.12 7.58
N VAL A 16 -4.14 3.88 8.02
CA VAL A 16 -5.00 4.66 7.13
C VAL A 16 -4.19 5.68 6.32
N ASP A 17 -3.27 6.40 6.96
CA ASP A 17 -2.40 7.39 6.32
C ASP A 17 -1.47 6.72 5.28
N HIS A 18 -0.94 5.54 5.59
CA HIS A 18 -0.12 4.76 4.67
C HIS A 18 -0.91 4.27 3.45
N VAL A 19 -2.12 3.76 3.65
CA VAL A 19 -3.02 3.35 2.55
C VAL A 19 -3.39 4.55 1.68
N GLN A 20 -3.78 5.67 2.30
CA GLN A 20 -4.12 6.89 1.58
C GLN A 20 -2.95 7.39 0.73
N TYR A 21 -1.72 7.33 1.26
CA TYR A 21 -0.53 7.71 0.51
C TYR A 21 -0.35 6.85 -0.75
N ILE A 22 -0.56 5.53 -0.66
CA ILE A 22 -0.44 4.64 -1.82
C ILE A 22 -1.43 5.06 -2.92
N PHE A 23 -2.70 5.27 -2.58
CA PHE A 23 -3.72 5.69 -3.55
C PHE A 23 -3.48 7.09 -4.13
N THR A 24 -2.91 8.00 -3.34
CA THR A 24 -2.77 9.42 -3.72
C THR A 24 -1.47 9.69 -4.49
N TRP A 25 -0.38 9.02 -4.12
CA TRP A 25 0.97 9.38 -4.58
C TRP A 25 1.69 8.28 -5.35
N ILE A 26 1.25 7.03 -5.23
CA ILE A 26 1.89 5.89 -5.88
C ILE A 26 1.07 5.41 -7.05
N LEU A 27 -0.16 4.95 -6.82
CA LEU A 27 -0.99 4.37 -7.88
C LEU A 27 -1.15 5.30 -9.11
N PRO A 28 -1.34 6.62 -8.96
CA PRO A 28 -1.48 7.53 -10.11
C PRO A 28 -0.25 7.60 -11.02
N LYS A 29 0.91 7.09 -10.57
CA LYS A 29 2.13 7.02 -11.40
C LYS A 29 2.15 5.82 -12.34
N PHE A 30 1.30 4.82 -12.09
CA PHE A 30 1.33 3.50 -12.73
C PHE A 30 -0.02 3.06 -13.32
N PHE A 31 -1.11 3.67 -12.87
CA PHE A 31 -2.49 3.31 -13.25
C PHE A 31 -3.30 4.55 -13.62
N THR A 32 -4.30 4.35 -14.47
CA THR A 32 -5.30 5.37 -14.85
C THR A 32 -6.30 5.59 -13.72
N ASP A 33 -7.05 6.71 -13.79
CA ASP A 33 -8.05 7.01 -12.77
C ASP A 33 -9.16 5.96 -12.75
N GLU A 34 -9.59 5.46 -13.92
CA GLU A 34 -10.60 4.41 -14.04
C GLU A 34 -10.14 3.09 -13.41
N GLU A 35 -8.85 2.74 -13.52
CA GLU A 35 -8.29 1.56 -12.85
C GLU A 35 -8.27 1.75 -11.33
N ILE A 36 -7.89 2.95 -10.85
CA ILE A 36 -7.83 3.23 -9.42
C ILE A 36 -9.24 3.21 -8.81
N ASP A 37 -10.27 3.72 -9.50
CA ASP A 37 -11.66 3.61 -9.09
C ASP A 37 -12.07 2.14 -8.93
N GLN A 38 -11.73 1.29 -9.90
CA GLN A 38 -11.98 -0.15 -9.82
C GLN A 38 -11.27 -0.81 -8.63
N PHE A 39 -10.04 -0.40 -8.32
CA PHE A 39 -9.33 -0.92 -7.16
C PHE A 39 -10.03 -0.56 -5.84
N GLN A 40 -10.61 0.63 -5.74
CA GLN A 40 -11.42 1.01 -4.58
C GLN A 40 -12.71 0.17 -4.48
N GLU A 41 -13.38 -0.07 -5.61
CA GLU A 41 -14.57 -0.93 -5.68
C GLU A 41 -14.26 -2.39 -5.27
N TRP A 42 -13.12 -2.91 -5.69
CA TRP A 42 -12.65 -4.24 -5.31
C TRP A 42 -12.15 -4.33 -3.86
N GLY A 43 -12.00 -3.19 -3.17
CA GLY A 43 -11.53 -3.15 -1.80
C GLY A 43 -10.04 -3.42 -1.66
N VAL A 44 -9.23 -3.02 -2.65
CA VAL A 44 -7.77 -3.05 -2.54
C VAL A 44 -7.33 -2.17 -1.35
N LEU A 45 -6.48 -2.74 -0.49
CA LEU A 45 -6.05 -2.18 0.81
C LEU A 45 -7.19 -1.78 1.74
N LYS A 46 -8.41 -2.27 1.49
CA LYS A 46 -9.49 -2.21 2.46
C LYS A 46 -9.37 -3.42 3.37
N LYS A 47 -9.61 -3.20 4.66
CA LYS A 47 -9.68 -4.29 5.62
C LYS A 47 -10.87 -5.19 5.30
N ASP A 48 -10.62 -6.48 5.09
CA ASP A 48 -11.64 -7.52 5.08
C ASP A 48 -12.13 -7.75 6.50
N GLU A 49 -13.41 -7.44 6.72
CA GLU A 49 -14.12 -7.62 8.00
C GLU A 49 -14.22 -9.11 8.41
N LYS A 50 -14.07 -10.04 7.46
CA LYS A 50 -14.12 -11.49 7.72
C LYS A 50 -12.83 -12.04 8.29
N VAL A 51 -11.71 -11.36 8.06
CA VAL A 51 -10.40 -11.77 8.61
C VAL A 51 -10.26 -11.16 10.01
N PRO A 52 -10.17 -11.98 11.07
CA PRO A 52 -10.07 -11.49 12.43
C PRO A 52 -8.77 -10.70 12.59
N TYR A 53 -8.89 -9.38 12.61
CA TYR A 53 -7.84 -8.52 13.10
C TYR A 53 -8.04 -8.39 14.59
N PHE A 54 -7.11 -8.92 15.35
CA PHE A 54 -7.19 -8.93 16.81
C PHE A 54 -6.86 -7.55 17.40
N GLY A 55 -6.58 -6.56 16.54
CA GLY A 55 -6.29 -5.20 16.95
C GLY A 55 -5.10 -5.16 17.87
N THR A 56 -4.08 -6.01 17.65
CA THR A 56 -2.92 -6.02 18.52
C THR A 56 -1.85 -5.06 18.02
N MET A 57 -1.09 -4.47 18.97
CA MET A 57 0.01 -3.56 18.66
C MET A 57 1.04 -4.20 17.70
N LYS A 58 1.27 -5.50 17.84
CA LYS A 58 2.17 -6.26 16.97
C LYS A 58 1.61 -6.32 15.55
N GLU A 59 0.33 -6.62 15.40
CA GLU A 59 -0.30 -6.72 14.09
C GLU A 59 -0.34 -5.35 13.40
N ALA A 60 -0.73 -4.29 14.13
CA ALA A 60 -0.71 -2.94 13.58
C ALA A 60 0.70 -2.56 13.05
N PHE A 61 1.74 -2.84 13.85
CA PHE A 61 3.12 -2.59 13.43
C PHE A 61 3.54 -3.42 12.21
N GLN A 62 3.09 -4.67 12.11
CA GLN A 62 3.37 -5.52 10.95
C GLN A 62 2.71 -4.98 9.68
N ILE A 63 1.47 -4.48 9.76
CA ILE A 63 0.78 -3.83 8.63
C ILE A 63 1.54 -2.57 8.20
N ILE A 64 1.85 -1.69 9.15
CA ILE A 64 2.58 -0.43 8.89
C ILE A 64 3.91 -0.71 8.20
N THR A 65 4.70 -1.63 8.75
CA THR A 65 6.02 -1.97 8.18
C THR A 65 5.90 -2.61 6.80
N SER A 66 4.89 -3.46 6.56
CA SER A 66 4.66 -4.03 5.22
C SER A 66 4.27 -2.97 4.20
N LEU A 67 3.37 -2.04 4.55
CA LEU A 67 3.00 -0.91 3.69
C LEU A 67 4.21 -0.01 3.40
N GLN A 68 5.07 0.25 4.39
CA GLN A 68 6.29 1.06 4.24
C GLN A 68 7.32 0.42 3.33
N VAL A 69 7.52 -0.90 3.43
CA VAL A 69 8.45 -1.62 2.55
C VAL A 69 7.94 -1.60 1.11
N ILE A 70 6.66 -1.92 0.88
CA ILE A 70 6.03 -1.83 -0.44
C ILE A 70 6.22 -0.42 -1.01
N ARG A 71 5.91 0.61 -0.22
CA ARG A 71 6.15 2.01 -0.61
C ARG A 71 7.58 2.29 -1.03
N SER A 72 8.54 1.87 -0.21
CA SER A 72 9.95 2.12 -0.45
C SER A 72 10.41 1.49 -1.76
N ILE A 73 9.99 0.25 -2.03
CA ILE A 73 10.29 -0.46 -3.28
C ILE A 73 9.68 0.28 -4.49
N LEU A 74 8.41 0.70 -4.39
CA LEU A 74 7.70 1.40 -5.46
C LEU A 74 8.20 2.84 -5.70
N LEU A 75 8.93 3.42 -4.74
CA LEU A 75 9.58 4.73 -4.89
C LEU A 75 11.00 4.63 -5.45
N THR A 76 11.64 3.46 -5.38
CA THR A 76 12.91 3.17 -6.06
C THR A 76 12.71 3.18 -7.59
N ASP A 77 13.74 3.56 -8.35
CA ASP A 77 13.65 3.48 -9.81
C ASP A 77 13.54 2.01 -10.25
N GLU A 78 12.62 1.71 -11.17
CA GLU A 78 12.38 0.35 -11.67
C GLU A 78 13.67 -0.32 -12.22
N ARG A 79 14.61 0.48 -12.72
CA ARG A 79 15.90 0.00 -13.24
C ARG A 79 16.83 -0.56 -12.15
N GLU A 80 16.57 -0.21 -10.90
CA GLU A 80 17.32 -0.67 -9.72
C GLU A 80 16.62 -1.86 -9.04
N TRP A 81 15.45 -2.28 -9.51
CA TRP A 81 14.81 -3.46 -8.98
C TRP A 81 15.64 -4.71 -9.25
N THR A 82 15.72 -5.53 -8.22
CA THR A 82 16.44 -6.81 -8.23
C THR A 82 15.50 -7.91 -7.76
N ASP A 83 15.90 -9.16 -7.91
CA ASP A 83 15.13 -10.30 -7.38
C ASP A 83 14.81 -10.16 -5.89
N HIS A 84 15.72 -9.51 -5.12
CA HIS A 84 15.47 -9.23 -3.71
C HIS A 84 14.31 -8.24 -3.50
N HIS A 85 14.17 -7.23 -4.36
CA HIS A 85 13.04 -6.30 -4.29
C HIS A 85 11.72 -7.01 -4.61
N VAL A 86 11.71 -7.91 -5.60
CA VAL A 86 10.54 -8.74 -5.93
C VAL A 86 10.15 -9.61 -4.73
N GLU A 87 11.10 -10.34 -4.16
CA GLU A 87 10.87 -11.19 -2.98
C GLU A 87 10.34 -10.38 -1.78
N MET A 88 10.96 -9.21 -1.52
CA MET A 88 10.54 -8.33 -0.44
C MET A 88 9.13 -7.78 -0.68
N PHE A 89 8.77 -7.47 -1.93
CA PHE A 89 7.44 -7.03 -2.28
C PHE A 89 6.43 -8.16 -2.00
N ASP A 90 6.60 -9.31 -2.63
CA ASP A 90 5.69 -10.45 -2.53
C ASP A 90 5.48 -10.90 -1.07
N ARG A 91 6.56 -10.98 -0.28
CA ARG A 91 6.46 -11.35 1.14
C ARG A 91 5.64 -10.34 1.96
N ASN A 92 5.70 -9.06 1.61
CA ASN A 92 4.93 -8.04 2.32
C ASN A 92 3.49 -7.94 1.82
N THR A 93 3.21 -8.26 0.55
CA THR A 93 1.83 -8.36 0.06
C THR A 93 1.13 -9.57 0.67
N GLU A 94 1.78 -10.74 0.71
CA GLU A 94 1.27 -11.94 1.38
C GLU A 94 0.95 -11.66 2.86
N ARG A 95 1.84 -10.98 3.57
CA ARG A 95 1.60 -10.60 4.97
C ARG A 95 0.40 -9.68 5.12
N LEU A 96 0.20 -8.71 4.23
CA LEU A 96 -0.99 -7.86 4.27
C LEU A 96 -2.27 -8.69 4.08
N GLU A 97 -2.26 -9.63 3.13
CA GLU A 97 -3.39 -10.51 2.86
C GLU A 97 -3.72 -11.42 4.05
N GLU A 98 -2.72 -12.00 4.71
CA GLU A 98 -2.89 -12.77 5.95
C GLU A 98 -3.58 -11.97 7.06
N MET A 99 -3.40 -10.65 7.04
CA MET A 99 -3.99 -9.70 7.99
C MET A 99 -5.30 -9.11 7.50
N GLY A 100 -5.76 -9.54 6.32
CA GLY A 100 -7.00 -9.16 5.68
C GLY A 100 -6.95 -7.82 4.97
N TYR A 101 -5.78 -7.37 4.52
CA TYR A 101 -5.65 -6.26 3.58
C TYR A 101 -5.32 -6.83 2.21
N SER A 102 -6.29 -6.80 1.29
CA SER A 102 -6.04 -7.30 -0.06
C SER A 102 -5.06 -6.39 -0.78
N PHE A 103 -4.03 -6.95 -1.39
CA PHE A 103 -3.12 -6.20 -2.26
C PHE A 103 -2.76 -7.04 -3.48
N PRO A 104 -3.67 -7.16 -4.47
CA PRO A 104 -3.62 -8.15 -5.54
C PRO A 104 -2.72 -7.69 -6.69
N PHE A 105 -1.51 -7.24 -6.36
CA PHE A 105 -0.56 -6.77 -7.36
C PHE A 105 0.74 -7.56 -7.28
N PHE A 106 1.37 -7.71 -8.44
CA PHE A 106 2.78 -8.09 -8.55
C PHE A 106 3.61 -6.85 -8.79
N LEU A 107 4.89 -6.87 -8.42
CA LEU A 107 5.79 -5.74 -8.66
C LEU A 107 5.83 -5.34 -10.15
N SER A 108 5.68 -6.30 -11.06
CA SER A 108 5.62 -6.08 -12.51
C SER A 108 4.42 -5.25 -12.99
N HIS A 109 3.37 -5.08 -12.17
CA HIS A 109 2.25 -4.20 -12.50
C HIS A 109 2.62 -2.71 -12.37
N PHE A 110 3.74 -2.38 -11.71
CA PHE A 110 4.18 -1.01 -11.42
C PHE A 110 5.31 -0.53 -12.36
N THR A 111 5.29 -0.92 -13.63
CA THR A 111 6.27 -0.45 -14.61
C THR A 111 5.86 0.87 -15.25
N LYS A 112 6.84 1.77 -15.49
CA LYS A 112 6.60 3.12 -16.04
C LYS A 112 6.18 3.09 -17.51
N GLU A 113 6.25 1.95 -18.19
CA GLU A 113 5.83 1.78 -19.58
C GLU A 113 4.32 2.04 -19.79
N ARG A 114 3.51 2.04 -18.72
CA ARG A 114 2.07 2.35 -18.77
C ARG A 114 1.73 3.84 -18.89
N GLN A 115 2.72 4.75 -18.92
CA GLN A 115 2.54 6.22 -19.03
C GLN A 115 2.07 6.72 -20.41
N LEU A 116 1.06 6.07 -20.99
CA LEU A 116 0.36 6.54 -22.18
C LEU A 116 -0.96 7.19 -21.75
N GLU A 117 -0.86 8.39 -21.16
CA GLU A 117 -1.77 9.54 -21.36
C GLU A 117 -1.56 10.57 -20.24
N GLN A 118 -1.10 11.76 -20.62
CA GLN A 118 -0.73 12.86 -19.72
C GLN A 118 -1.96 13.66 -19.27
N SER A 119 -2.92 13.00 -18.61
CA SER A 119 -3.97 13.68 -17.84
C SER A 119 -3.54 13.78 -16.37
N ILE A 120 -3.81 14.93 -15.75
CA ILE A 120 -3.61 15.11 -14.31
C ILE A 120 -4.63 14.19 -13.60
N SER A 121 -4.15 13.15 -12.92
CA SER A 121 -4.98 12.22 -12.16
C SER A 121 -5.77 12.93 -11.06
N GLN A 122 -7.05 12.60 -10.89
CA GLN A 122 -7.90 13.13 -9.81
C GLN A 122 -7.43 12.70 -8.41
N TYR A 123 -6.65 11.63 -8.33
CA TYR A 123 -6.07 11.14 -7.09
C TYR A 123 -4.73 11.81 -6.77
N ALA A 124 -4.06 12.40 -7.77
CA ALA A 124 -2.79 13.07 -7.55
C ALA A 124 -3.02 14.36 -6.77
N LYS A 125 -2.47 14.41 -5.55
CA LYS A 125 -2.39 15.68 -4.80
C LYS A 125 -1.28 16.56 -5.35
N ALA A 126 -1.43 17.87 -5.14
CA ALA A 126 -0.43 18.83 -5.58
C ALA A 126 0.89 18.62 -4.82
N ALA A 127 2.00 18.49 -5.55
CA ALA A 127 3.33 18.16 -5.01
C ALA A 127 3.87 19.18 -3.98
N ASN A 128 3.24 20.35 -3.85
CA ASN A 128 3.58 21.40 -2.90
C ASN A 128 3.05 21.16 -1.48
N GLU A 129 2.22 20.14 -1.23
CA GLU A 129 1.74 19.80 0.12
C GLU A 129 2.75 18.98 0.96
N LEU A 130 3.86 18.51 0.36
CA LEU A 130 4.88 17.69 1.02
C LEU A 130 6.16 18.45 1.42
N LEU A 131 6.17 19.79 1.30
CA LEU A 131 7.24 20.62 1.85
C LEU A 131 7.01 20.79 3.37
N LEU A 132 7.43 19.80 4.16
CA LEU A 132 7.69 19.96 5.60
C LEU A 132 9.16 20.34 5.82
#